data_AF-A0A953XPW3-F1
#
_entry.id   AF-A0A953XPW3-F1
#
_cell.length_a   1.000
_cell.length_b   1.000
_cell.length_c   1.000
_cell.angle_alpha   90.00
_cell.angle_beta   90.00
_cell.angle_gamma   90.00
#
_symmetry.space_group_name_H-M   'P 1'
#
loop_
_entity.id
_entity.type
_entity.pdbx_description
1 polymer ?
#
loop_
_entity_poly.entity_id
_entity_poly.type
_entity_poly.pdbx_seq_one_letter_code
_entity_poly.pdbx_strand_id
1 'polypeptide(L)'
;MQVRKTINTWDDWTDYLKMWRDDVGVEIPEAENFMMTPLYDDKPSSEVEFGDFAGQHKWERIGQVPNQTMRDSLLQLVFVQGDTEFASTEQQRRLLDHVPHDYDRYAAVRIMLEEMRHGMQMANVLVTHFGSSGKLEARKLLERRASGAFPEEKNPRLLGAFNEAVDNWIDFYTYTCFVDRDGKYQLKMLSPCGFAPLARSAGPMLKEEAFHLGSGNDGLGRIIKAGKVPTALLQKWFNKWISVATDLFGKDESSTAEWAYVWGLKSRFDEDEQRKAGNMDFNRKELNHHNRDLYHAEVTDLVSRLNKFVHEGQPQLYVPDIKFHRAIGRWANQPYSVTGELLNEEEYKKHLDEMLPNEKDLATVADIFKDPSWIEEKKIPNDPWAYQKATHAGTKNSA
;
A
#
# COMPACT_ATOMS: atom_id res chain seq x y z
N MET A 1 -3.25 -0.62 29.52
CA MET A 1 -4.00 0.63 29.29
C MET A 1 -3.01 1.64 28.74
N GLN A 2 -2.88 1.75 27.41
CA GLN A 2 -2.01 2.74 26.79
C GLN A 2 -2.40 4.13 27.31
N VAL A 3 -1.43 4.86 27.86
CA VAL A 3 -1.62 6.25 28.27
C VAL A 3 -1.91 7.05 27.01
N ARG A 4 -3.15 7.49 26.81
CA ARG A 4 -3.53 8.34 25.68
C ARG A 4 -2.74 9.63 25.76
N LYS A 5 -1.78 9.82 24.85
CA LYS A 5 -1.03 11.09 24.76
C LYS A 5 -1.88 12.17 24.12
N THR A 6 -1.86 13.36 24.69
CA THR A 6 -2.40 14.55 24.04
C THR A 6 -1.39 15.05 23.02
N ILE A 7 -1.81 15.24 21.77
CA ILE A 7 -0.99 15.81 20.71
C ILE A 7 -1.33 17.31 20.61
N ASN A 8 -0.45 18.18 21.09
CA ASN A 8 -0.61 19.63 20.96
C ASN A 8 0.26 20.19 19.84
N THR A 9 1.43 19.60 19.62
CA THR A 9 2.44 20.02 18.64
C THR A 9 2.85 18.85 17.75
N TRP A 10 3.64 19.16 16.71
CA TRP A 10 4.28 18.12 15.90
C TRP A 10 5.27 17.29 16.73
N ASP A 11 6.04 17.93 17.60
CA ASP A 11 7.02 17.26 18.47
C ASP A 11 6.35 16.21 19.37
N ASP A 12 5.19 16.54 19.96
CA ASP A 12 4.40 15.59 20.76
C ASP A 12 4.05 14.32 19.97
N TRP A 13 3.71 14.48 18.69
CA TRP A 13 3.39 13.36 17.81
C TRP A 13 4.62 12.56 17.44
N THR A 14 5.75 13.22 17.12
CA THR A 14 7.01 12.50 16.82
C THR A 14 7.54 11.72 18.03
N ASP A 15 7.33 12.21 19.25
CA ASP A 15 7.66 11.48 20.46
C ASP A 15 6.71 10.30 20.70
N TYR A 16 5.45 10.41 20.27
CA TYR A 16 4.54 9.27 20.32
C TYR A 16 4.91 8.20 19.28
N LEU A 17 5.37 8.60 18.08
CA LEU A 17 5.87 7.68 17.06
C LEU A 17 7.04 6.85 17.57
N LYS A 18 7.98 7.44 18.32
CA LYS A 18 9.10 6.68 18.94
C LYS A 18 8.58 5.57 19.87
N MET A 19 7.63 5.90 20.74
CA MET A 19 6.99 4.91 21.63
C MET A 19 6.23 3.85 20.85
N TRP A 20 5.56 4.23 19.75
CA TRP A 20 4.87 3.29 18.87
C TRP A 20 5.86 2.30 18.25
N ARG A 21 7.03 2.77 17.79
CA ARG A 21 8.08 1.90 17.23
C ARG A 21 8.57 0.87 18.24
N ASP A 22 8.80 1.30 19.48
CA ASP A 22 9.19 0.40 20.57
C ASP A 22 8.09 -0.65 20.85
N ASP A 23 6.82 -0.23 20.83
CA ASP A 23 5.65 -1.08 21.08
C ASP A 23 5.35 -2.08 19.93
N VAL A 24 5.67 -1.72 18.69
CA VAL A 24 5.61 -2.65 17.54
C VAL A 24 6.62 -3.79 17.70
N GLY A 25 7.70 -3.56 18.45
CA GLY A 25 8.63 -4.59 18.88
C GLY A 25 9.54 -5.10 17.75
N VAL A 26 9.99 -4.21 16.86
CA VAL A 26 10.98 -4.50 15.82
C VAL A 26 12.22 -3.65 16.07
N GLU A 27 13.36 -4.31 16.27
CA GLU A 27 14.64 -3.62 16.39
C GLU A 27 15.22 -3.33 15.01
N ILE A 28 15.26 -2.04 14.65
CA ILE A 28 15.86 -1.55 13.40
C ILE A 28 16.96 -0.54 13.75
N PRO A 29 18.20 -1.00 14.06
CA PRO A 29 19.31 -0.10 14.36
C PRO A 29 19.61 0.89 13.23
N GLU A 30 19.34 0.51 11.97
CA GLU A 30 19.53 1.38 10.81
C GLU A 30 18.67 2.64 10.84
N ALA A 31 17.59 2.64 11.62
CA ALA A 31 16.70 3.79 11.77
C ALA A 31 17.41 5.03 12.32
N GLU A 32 18.50 4.85 13.10
CA GLU A 32 19.32 5.97 13.60
C GLU A 32 20.01 6.74 12.47
N ASN A 33 20.30 6.05 11.37
CA ASN A 33 20.95 6.60 10.18
C ASN A 33 19.94 6.90 9.06
N PHE A 34 18.64 6.77 9.35
CA PHE A 34 17.57 7.04 8.40
C PHE A 34 16.96 8.41 8.63
N MET A 35 16.74 9.15 7.55
CA MET A 35 16.05 10.44 7.57
C MET A 35 14.56 10.25 7.88
N MET A 36 14.21 10.21 9.15
CA MET A 36 12.82 10.13 9.58
C MET A 36 12.19 11.53 9.67
N THR A 37 11.99 12.17 8.51
CA THR A 37 11.35 13.50 8.39
C THR A 37 10.35 13.53 7.25
N PRO A 38 9.24 14.30 7.32
CA PRO A 38 8.33 14.46 6.20
C PRO A 38 9.02 15.03 4.96
N LEU A 39 8.70 14.48 3.79
CA LEU A 39 9.16 14.99 2.50
C LEU A 39 8.00 15.58 1.71
N TYR A 40 8.30 16.64 0.95
CA TYR A 40 7.36 17.34 0.10
C TYR A 40 8.05 17.70 -1.23
N ASP A 41 7.30 17.66 -2.33
CA ASP A 41 7.76 18.22 -3.60
C ASP A 41 7.78 19.76 -3.56
N ASP A 42 8.85 20.35 -4.08
CA ASP A 42 9.07 21.80 -4.07
C ASP A 42 8.25 22.55 -5.13
N LYS A 43 7.75 21.85 -6.16
CA LYS A 43 7.12 22.46 -7.35
C LYS A 43 5.91 21.68 -7.87
N PRO A 44 4.84 21.49 -7.06
CA PRO A 44 3.58 21.00 -7.62
C PRO A 44 2.98 22.04 -8.59
N SER A 45 2.03 21.61 -9.42
CA SER A 45 1.16 22.56 -10.14
C SER A 45 0.52 23.54 -9.15
N SER A 46 0.50 24.84 -9.49
CA SER A 46 -0.19 25.86 -8.70
C SER A 46 -1.71 25.85 -8.90
N GLU A 47 -2.19 25.12 -9.90
CA GLU A 47 -3.60 25.06 -10.29
C GLU A 47 -4.20 23.67 -10.01
N VAL A 48 -5.49 23.64 -9.68
CA VAL A 48 -6.29 22.42 -9.62
C VAL A 48 -6.42 21.86 -11.04
N GLU A 49 -6.16 20.57 -11.21
CA GLU A 49 -5.95 19.97 -12.54
C GLU A 49 -7.20 19.29 -13.11
N PHE A 50 -8.19 18.96 -12.27
CA PHE A 50 -9.40 18.22 -12.62
C PHE A 50 -10.58 18.62 -11.73
N GLY A 51 -11.78 18.11 -12.06
CA GLY A 51 -13.01 18.43 -11.35
C GLY A 51 -13.52 19.85 -11.64
N ASP A 52 -14.53 20.27 -10.89
CA ASP A 52 -15.24 21.54 -11.11
C ASP A 52 -14.42 22.77 -10.71
N PHE A 53 -13.33 22.56 -9.98
CA PHE A 53 -12.37 23.60 -9.58
C PHE A 53 -11.16 23.70 -10.53
N ALA A 54 -11.12 22.91 -11.62
CA ALA A 54 -10.01 22.93 -12.56
C ALA A 54 -9.69 24.36 -13.07
N GLY A 55 -8.39 24.70 -13.13
CA GLY A 55 -7.90 26.02 -13.52
C GLY A 55 -7.92 27.07 -12.41
N GLN A 56 -8.47 26.76 -11.23
CA GLN A 56 -8.33 27.62 -10.04
C GLN A 56 -7.02 27.34 -9.30
N HIS A 57 -6.56 28.25 -8.46
CA HIS A 57 -5.40 28.01 -7.60
C HIS A 57 -5.66 26.89 -6.59
N LYS A 58 -4.66 26.03 -6.35
CA LYS A 58 -4.70 25.03 -5.29
C LYS A 58 -4.86 25.69 -3.91
N TRP A 59 -5.54 25.00 -3.00
CA TRP A 59 -5.73 25.43 -1.62
C TRP A 59 -4.49 25.11 -0.78
N GLU A 60 -3.86 26.14 -0.21
CA GLU A 60 -2.70 26.03 0.68
C GLU A 60 -3.10 25.86 2.15
N ARG A 61 -4.31 26.29 2.51
CA ARG A 61 -4.85 26.25 3.87
C ARG A 61 -6.24 25.64 3.87
N ILE A 62 -6.56 24.88 4.92
CA ILE A 62 -7.86 24.21 5.03
C ILE A 62 -9.05 25.18 4.97
N GLY A 63 -8.87 26.42 5.44
CA GLY A 63 -9.89 27.48 5.38
C GLY A 63 -10.20 27.98 3.97
N GLN A 64 -9.38 27.66 2.96
CA GLN A 64 -9.66 27.98 1.56
C GLN A 64 -10.51 26.90 0.89
N VAL A 65 -10.61 25.70 1.47
CA VAL A 65 -11.46 24.62 0.97
C VAL A 65 -12.93 25.02 1.18
N PRO A 66 -13.76 25.14 0.11
CA PRO A 66 -15.01 25.90 0.12
C PRO A 66 -16.06 25.52 1.17
N ASN A 67 -16.27 24.23 1.46
CA ASN A 67 -17.32 23.79 2.37
C ASN A 67 -16.85 22.71 3.36
N GLN A 68 -17.66 22.46 4.39
CA GLN A 68 -17.30 21.53 5.47
C GLN A 68 -17.19 20.08 4.99
N THR A 69 -18.10 19.64 4.13
CA THR A 69 -18.09 18.27 3.59
C THR A 69 -16.81 17.96 2.80
N MET A 70 -16.31 18.92 2.01
CA MET A 70 -15.02 18.81 1.31
C MET A 70 -13.86 18.70 2.31
N ARG A 71 -13.88 19.51 3.37
CA ARG A 71 -12.84 19.46 4.43
C ARG A 71 -12.84 18.13 5.16
N ASP A 72 -14.01 17.59 5.50
CA ASP A 72 -14.16 16.31 6.18
C ASP A 72 -13.73 15.14 5.28
N SER A 73 -14.08 15.21 3.99
CA SER A 73 -13.66 14.20 3.00
C SER A 73 -12.15 14.23 2.78
N LEU A 74 -11.54 15.41 2.70
CA LEU A 74 -10.09 15.57 2.61
C LEU A 74 -9.39 15.05 3.88
N LEU A 75 -9.90 15.37 5.08
CA LEU A 75 -9.39 14.83 6.35
C LEU A 75 -9.40 13.30 6.33
N GLN A 76 -10.51 12.71 5.89
CA GLN A 76 -10.66 11.26 5.80
C GLN A 76 -9.71 10.63 4.79
N LEU A 77 -9.48 11.26 3.62
CA LEU A 77 -8.51 10.77 2.64
C LEU A 77 -7.09 10.71 3.20
N VAL A 78 -6.64 11.78 3.88
CA VAL A 78 -5.32 11.82 4.52
C VAL A 78 -5.23 10.78 5.65
N PHE A 79 -6.29 10.63 6.44
CA PHE A 79 -6.32 9.67 7.54
C PHE A 79 -6.27 8.21 7.06
N VAL A 80 -7.06 7.86 6.03
CA VAL A 80 -7.05 6.49 5.48
C VAL A 80 -5.71 6.15 4.85
N GLN A 81 -5.12 7.07 4.07
CA GLN A 81 -3.76 6.87 3.53
C GLN A 81 -2.73 6.72 4.66
N GLY A 82 -2.79 7.55 5.70
CA GLY A 82 -1.84 7.44 6.81
C GLY A 82 -1.98 6.15 7.61
N ASP A 83 -3.17 5.53 7.64
CA ASP A 83 -3.42 4.31 8.41
C ASP A 83 -2.78 3.08 7.77
N THR A 84 -2.67 3.05 6.43
CA THR A 84 -2.05 1.94 5.69
C THR A 84 -0.56 1.83 5.97
N GLU A 85 0.14 2.95 6.07
CA GLU A 85 1.61 2.95 6.13
C GLU A 85 2.14 2.38 7.46
N PHE A 86 1.41 2.61 8.56
CA PHE A 86 1.75 1.98 9.84
C PHE A 86 1.33 0.51 9.88
N ALA A 87 0.27 0.15 9.16
CA ALA A 87 -0.20 -1.22 9.12
C ALA A 87 0.77 -2.16 8.41
N SER A 88 1.35 -1.74 7.27
CA SER A 88 2.32 -2.58 6.53
C SER A 88 3.53 -2.91 7.41
N THR A 89 4.04 -1.93 8.15
CA THR A 89 5.11 -2.12 9.15
C THR A 89 4.72 -3.11 10.25
N GLU A 90 3.50 -3.00 10.78
CA GLU A 90 2.97 -3.91 11.81
C GLU A 90 2.84 -5.36 11.31
N GLN A 91 2.31 -5.53 10.09
CA GLN A 91 2.10 -6.84 9.46
C GLN A 91 3.43 -7.57 9.22
N GLN A 92 4.46 -6.83 8.82
CA GLN A 92 5.75 -7.38 8.38
C GLN A 92 6.74 -7.61 9.54
N ARG A 93 6.37 -7.24 10.77
CA ARG A 93 7.27 -7.09 11.92
C ARG A 93 8.10 -8.34 12.27
N ARG A 94 7.58 -9.54 12.03
CA ARG A 94 8.24 -10.82 12.37
C ARG A 94 9.13 -11.38 11.27
N LEU A 95 9.14 -10.78 10.08
CA LEU A 95 9.96 -11.25 8.97
C LEU A 95 11.46 -11.20 9.28
N LEU A 96 11.88 -10.24 10.11
CA LEU A 96 13.28 -10.05 10.46
C LEU A 96 13.84 -11.16 11.36
N ASP A 97 12.98 -11.99 11.98
CA ASP A 97 13.40 -13.14 12.79
C ASP A 97 13.94 -14.29 11.92
N HIS A 98 13.58 -14.31 10.63
CA HIS A 98 13.85 -15.42 9.72
C HIS A 98 14.27 -14.94 8.32
N VAL A 99 15.26 -14.05 8.27
CA VAL A 99 15.79 -13.49 7.02
C VAL A 99 16.46 -14.57 6.14
N PRO A 100 16.17 -14.64 4.82
CA PRO A 100 16.85 -15.56 3.91
C PRO A 100 18.26 -15.09 3.55
N HIS A 101 18.44 -13.82 3.15
CA HIS A 101 19.74 -13.23 2.83
C HIS A 101 19.84 -11.75 3.23
N ASP A 102 21.06 -11.21 3.31
CA ASP A 102 21.33 -9.82 3.72
C ASP A 102 20.60 -8.78 2.86
N TYR A 103 20.49 -8.99 1.54
CA TYR A 103 19.73 -8.09 0.67
C TYR A 103 18.24 -8.08 1.04
N ASP A 104 17.69 -9.23 1.42
CA ASP A 104 16.27 -9.38 1.74
C ASP A 104 15.94 -8.66 3.05
N ARG A 105 16.83 -8.76 4.06
CA ARG A 105 16.75 -7.92 5.27
C ARG A 105 16.84 -6.44 4.93
N TYR A 106 17.80 -6.04 4.09
CA TYR A 106 17.94 -4.65 3.67
C TYR A 106 16.67 -4.12 3.00
N ALA A 107 16.09 -4.89 2.08
CA ALA A 107 14.87 -4.50 1.39
C ALA A 107 13.69 -4.35 2.37
N ALA A 108 13.46 -5.34 3.24
CA ALA A 108 12.40 -5.28 4.24
C ALA A 108 12.57 -4.09 5.21
N VAL A 109 13.78 -3.89 5.75
CA VAL A 109 14.08 -2.78 6.66
C VAL A 109 13.89 -1.42 5.97
N ARG A 110 14.34 -1.29 4.71
CA ARG A 110 14.15 -0.06 3.95
C ARG A 110 12.66 0.23 3.75
N ILE A 111 11.87 -0.76 3.33
CA ILE A 111 10.42 -0.60 3.13
C ILE A 111 9.76 -0.18 4.44
N MET A 112 10.00 -0.89 5.55
CA MET A 112 9.45 -0.52 6.87
C MET A 112 9.77 0.92 7.27
N LEU A 113 11.02 1.37 7.06
CA LEU A 113 11.41 2.75 7.41
C LEU A 113 10.79 3.81 6.49
N GLU A 114 10.66 3.51 5.20
CA GLU A 114 10.00 4.38 4.22
C GLU A 114 8.50 4.49 4.53
N GLU A 115 7.84 3.37 4.88
CA GLU A 115 6.43 3.32 5.26
C GLU A 115 6.15 4.09 6.56
N MET A 116 7.00 3.93 7.59
CA MET A 116 6.92 4.78 8.78
C MET A 116 7.02 6.28 8.43
N ARG A 117 7.84 6.64 7.44
CA ARG A 117 7.97 8.02 6.98
C ARG A 117 6.78 8.47 6.12
N HIS A 118 6.19 7.61 5.31
CA HIS A 118 4.93 7.89 4.62
C HIS A 118 3.82 8.21 5.63
N GLY A 119 3.69 7.40 6.68
CA GLY A 119 2.76 7.64 7.78
C GLY A 119 3.05 8.97 8.50
N MET A 120 4.34 9.29 8.70
CA MET A 120 4.78 10.58 9.23
C MET A 120 4.40 11.77 8.32
N GLN A 121 4.48 11.62 6.99
CA GLN A 121 4.05 12.67 6.04
C GLN A 121 2.55 12.93 6.15
N MET A 122 1.72 11.88 6.21
CA MET A 122 0.27 12.02 6.41
C MET A 122 -0.05 12.64 7.77
N ALA A 123 0.59 12.17 8.84
CA ALA A 123 0.44 12.75 10.16
C ALA A 123 0.85 14.22 10.22
N ASN A 124 1.91 14.62 9.52
CA ASN A 124 2.32 16.02 9.44
C ASN A 124 1.26 16.88 8.74
N VAL A 125 0.70 16.38 7.62
CA VAL A 125 -0.41 17.07 6.94
C VAL A 125 -1.60 17.26 7.91
N LEU A 126 -1.97 16.22 8.66
CA LEU A 126 -3.05 16.28 9.66
C LEU A 126 -2.76 17.30 10.77
N VAL A 127 -1.63 17.16 11.46
CA VAL A 127 -1.26 17.99 12.63
C VAL A 127 -1.13 19.46 12.24
N THR A 128 -0.54 19.75 11.08
CA THR A 128 -0.21 21.11 10.64
C THR A 128 -1.43 21.83 10.06
N HIS A 129 -2.29 21.15 9.31
CA HIS A 129 -3.31 21.82 8.51
C HIS A 129 -4.76 21.65 8.99
N PHE A 130 -5.08 20.67 9.85
CA PHE A 130 -6.46 20.35 10.23
C PHE A 130 -6.80 20.67 11.69
N GLY A 131 -5.93 21.40 12.40
CA GLY A 131 -6.18 21.84 13.77
C GLY A 131 -6.44 20.67 14.73
N SER A 132 -7.42 20.83 15.62
CA SER A 132 -7.73 19.81 16.65
C SER A 132 -8.19 18.47 16.05
N SER A 133 -8.99 18.50 14.97
CA SER A 133 -9.43 17.27 14.30
C SER A 133 -8.24 16.53 13.67
N GLY A 134 -7.32 17.25 13.04
CA GLY A 134 -6.09 16.67 12.51
C GLY A 134 -5.23 16.00 13.57
N LYS A 135 -4.99 16.67 14.69
CA LYS A 135 -4.23 16.12 15.83
C LYS A 135 -4.89 14.86 16.41
N LEU A 136 -6.23 14.84 16.44
CA LEU A 136 -7.01 13.68 16.88
C LEU A 136 -6.82 12.49 15.92
N GLU A 137 -6.96 12.70 14.60
CA GLU A 137 -6.77 11.62 13.63
C GLU A 137 -5.32 11.13 13.58
N ALA A 138 -4.35 12.04 13.61
CA ALA A 138 -2.92 11.68 13.66
C ALA A 138 -2.57 10.83 14.88
N ARG A 139 -3.17 11.11 16.05
CA ARG A 139 -3.03 10.25 17.23
C ARG A 139 -3.60 8.84 17.00
N LYS A 140 -4.78 8.75 16.39
CA LYS A 140 -5.44 7.46 16.12
C LYS A 140 -4.63 6.57 15.18
N LEU A 141 -3.83 7.15 14.28
CA LEU A 141 -2.92 6.39 13.42
C LEU A 141 -1.94 5.50 14.21
N LEU A 142 -1.53 5.92 15.41
CA LEU A 142 -0.62 5.17 16.28
C LEU A 142 -1.35 4.27 17.30
N GLU A 143 -2.65 4.51 17.52
CA GLU A 143 -3.49 3.75 18.48
C GLU A 143 -4.22 2.57 17.82
N ARG A 144 -4.25 2.51 16.49
CA ARG A 144 -4.75 1.37 15.73
C ARG A 144 -3.64 0.33 15.54
N ARG A 145 -4.03 -0.93 15.36
CA ARG A 145 -3.12 -2.07 15.18
C ARG A 145 -3.65 -3.02 14.12
N ALA A 146 -2.78 -3.54 13.25
CA ALA A 146 -3.15 -4.59 12.30
C ALA A 146 -3.55 -5.87 13.06
N SER A 147 -4.81 -6.29 12.95
CA SER A 147 -5.33 -7.37 13.83
C SER A 147 -4.67 -8.73 13.58
N GLY A 148 -4.19 -9.01 12.36
CA GLY A 148 -3.41 -10.21 12.07
C GLY A 148 -2.08 -10.26 12.81
N ALA A 149 -1.42 -9.12 12.99
CA ALA A 149 -0.16 -9.01 13.73
C ALA A 149 -0.37 -8.85 15.25
N PHE A 150 -1.50 -8.28 15.66
CA PHE A 150 -1.85 -7.97 17.05
C PHE A 150 -3.29 -8.45 17.38
N PRO A 151 -3.51 -9.77 17.50
CA PRO A 151 -4.87 -10.33 17.66
C PRO A 151 -5.56 -9.96 18.97
N GLU A 152 -4.79 -9.59 20.00
CA GLU A 152 -5.33 -9.18 21.30
C GLU A 152 -5.84 -7.73 21.32
N GLU A 153 -5.49 -6.94 20.30
CA GLU A 153 -5.85 -5.53 20.22
C GLU A 153 -7.25 -5.33 19.63
N LYS A 154 -8.03 -4.44 20.24
CA LYS A 154 -9.46 -4.24 19.91
C LYS A 154 -9.72 -3.02 19.02
N ASN A 155 -8.67 -2.47 18.42
CA ASN A 155 -8.74 -1.29 17.57
C ASN A 155 -8.01 -1.56 16.24
N PRO A 156 -8.66 -2.31 15.31
CA PRO A 156 -8.01 -2.73 14.08
C PRO A 156 -7.69 -1.54 13.15
N ARG A 157 -6.84 -1.80 12.17
CA ARG A 157 -6.64 -0.93 11.00
C ARG A 157 -7.92 -0.82 10.20
N LEU A 158 -8.07 0.26 9.44
CA LEU A 158 -9.32 0.62 8.78
C LEU A 158 -9.68 -0.32 7.62
N LEU A 159 -8.66 -0.77 6.89
CA LEU A 159 -8.83 -1.54 5.66
C LEU A 159 -8.50 -3.02 5.91
N GLY A 160 -9.32 -3.92 5.36
CA GLY A 160 -9.20 -5.36 5.59
C GLY A 160 -7.83 -5.94 5.21
N ALA A 161 -7.30 -5.57 4.04
CA ALA A 161 -6.00 -6.03 3.56
C ALA A 161 -4.85 -5.74 4.54
N PHE A 162 -4.95 -4.63 5.27
CA PHE A 162 -3.97 -4.16 6.24
C PHE A 162 -4.16 -4.77 7.65
N ASN A 163 -5.11 -5.69 7.78
CA ASN A 163 -5.32 -6.53 8.95
C ASN A 163 -4.99 -8.00 8.68
N GLU A 164 -4.70 -8.39 7.43
CA GLU A 164 -4.24 -9.73 7.07
C GLU A 164 -2.84 -10.01 7.63
N ALA A 165 -2.50 -11.27 7.86
CA ALA A 165 -1.17 -11.62 8.33
C ALA A 165 -0.14 -11.68 7.19
N VAL A 166 1.06 -11.14 7.42
CA VAL A 166 2.24 -11.21 6.55
C VAL A 166 3.36 -11.93 7.31
N ASP A 167 3.24 -13.25 7.41
CA ASP A 167 4.03 -14.06 8.35
C ASP A 167 5.23 -14.79 7.73
N ASN A 168 5.39 -14.74 6.41
CA ASN A 168 6.52 -15.36 5.72
C ASN A 168 6.96 -14.53 4.51
N TRP A 169 8.12 -14.87 3.95
CA TRP A 169 8.72 -14.11 2.86
C TRP A 169 7.96 -14.22 1.53
N ILE A 170 7.18 -15.28 1.29
CA ILE A 170 6.31 -15.32 0.11
C ILE A 170 5.17 -14.31 0.28
N ASP A 171 4.55 -14.22 1.46
CA ASP A 171 3.58 -13.16 1.77
C ASP A 171 4.21 -11.79 1.57
N PHE A 172 5.42 -11.54 2.08
CA PHE A 172 6.10 -10.25 1.89
C PHE A 172 6.29 -9.87 0.41
N TYR A 173 6.82 -10.77 -0.42
CA TYR A 173 7.06 -10.43 -1.83
C TYR A 173 5.78 -10.32 -2.66
N THR A 174 4.75 -11.10 -2.34
CA THR A 174 3.44 -10.97 -3.01
C THR A 174 2.70 -9.72 -2.53
N TYR A 175 2.75 -9.39 -1.25
CA TYR A 175 2.24 -8.14 -0.67
C TYR A 175 2.88 -6.92 -1.33
N THR A 176 4.21 -6.82 -1.28
CA THR A 176 4.94 -5.68 -1.87
C THR A 176 4.82 -5.61 -3.41
N CYS A 177 4.52 -6.73 -4.07
CA CYS A 177 4.27 -6.73 -5.51
C CYS A 177 2.85 -6.25 -5.88
N PHE A 178 1.84 -6.60 -5.08
CA PHE A 178 0.42 -6.47 -5.41
C PHE A 178 -0.36 -5.50 -4.50
N VAL A 179 -0.16 -5.55 -3.18
CA VAL A 179 -0.83 -4.67 -2.21
C VAL A 179 -0.22 -3.28 -2.20
N ASP A 180 1.10 -3.14 -2.07
CA ASP A 180 1.79 -1.82 -2.19
C ASP A 180 1.50 -1.15 -3.54
N ARG A 181 1.21 -1.95 -4.56
CA ARG A 181 0.82 -1.41 -5.86
C ARG A 181 -0.51 -0.66 -5.79
N ASP A 182 -1.42 -0.99 -4.88
CA ASP A 182 -2.55 -0.10 -4.58
C ASP A 182 -2.06 1.26 -4.07
N GLY A 183 -1.09 1.29 -3.15
CA GLY A 183 -0.42 2.51 -2.68
C GLY A 183 0.06 3.42 -3.82
N LYS A 184 0.74 2.86 -4.82
CA LYS A 184 1.07 3.59 -6.08
C LYS A 184 -0.16 4.22 -6.74
N TYR A 185 -1.26 3.47 -6.86
CA TYR A 185 -2.49 3.97 -7.48
C TYR A 185 -3.12 5.09 -6.65
N GLN A 186 -3.27 4.87 -5.33
CA GLN A 186 -3.83 5.84 -4.40
C GLN A 186 -3.01 7.14 -4.41
N LEU A 187 -1.69 7.05 -4.27
CA LEU A 187 -0.79 8.19 -4.27
C LEU A 187 -0.80 8.92 -5.62
N LYS A 188 -0.83 8.20 -6.74
CA LYS A 188 -0.92 8.81 -8.08
C LYS A 188 -2.22 9.59 -8.23
N MET A 189 -3.36 9.03 -7.80
CA MET A 189 -4.66 9.70 -7.82
C MET A 189 -4.75 10.89 -6.86
N LEU A 190 -3.97 10.90 -5.77
CA LEU A 190 -3.88 12.00 -4.82
C LEU A 190 -2.86 13.07 -5.22
N SER A 191 -1.88 12.74 -6.08
CA SER A 191 -0.84 13.68 -6.51
C SER A 191 -1.35 14.97 -7.17
N PRO A 192 -2.42 14.96 -8.00
CA PRO A 192 -2.98 16.20 -8.54
C PRO A 192 -4.00 16.88 -7.63
N CYS A 193 -4.18 16.43 -6.38
CA CYS A 193 -5.16 16.98 -5.43
C CYS A 193 -5.14 18.52 -5.39
N GLY A 194 -6.31 19.13 -5.32
CA GLY A 194 -6.49 20.57 -5.21
C GLY A 194 -6.03 21.14 -3.87
N PHE A 195 -5.84 20.31 -2.84
CA PHE A 195 -5.21 20.71 -1.59
C PHE A 195 -3.69 20.52 -1.66
N ALA A 196 -2.97 21.64 -1.78
CA ALA A 196 -1.55 21.64 -2.09
C ALA A 196 -0.66 20.89 -1.09
N PRO A 197 -0.89 20.94 0.24
CA PRO A 197 -0.09 20.17 1.19
C PRO A 197 -0.16 18.65 0.99
N LEU A 198 -1.35 18.10 0.66
CA LEU A 198 -1.49 16.68 0.34
C LEU A 198 -0.84 16.35 -1.00
N ALA A 199 -1.09 17.16 -2.04
CA ALA A 199 -0.47 16.96 -3.36
C ALA A 199 1.06 16.92 -3.28
N ARG A 200 1.69 17.84 -2.53
CA ARG A 200 3.15 17.89 -2.36
C ARG A 200 3.72 16.65 -1.67
N SER A 201 2.95 16.00 -0.80
CA SER A 201 3.43 14.82 -0.09
C SER A 201 3.52 13.58 -0.98
N ALA A 202 2.74 13.52 -2.07
CA ALA A 202 2.59 12.32 -2.90
C ALA A 202 3.84 11.98 -3.72
N GLY A 203 4.52 12.97 -4.30
CA GLY A 203 5.64 12.70 -5.22
C GLY A 203 6.86 12.05 -4.58
N PRO A 204 7.33 12.47 -3.39
CA PRO A 204 8.37 11.76 -2.67
C PRO A 204 7.98 10.32 -2.34
N MET A 205 6.75 10.08 -1.85
CA MET A 205 6.26 8.73 -1.55
C MET A 205 6.23 7.86 -2.81
N LEU A 206 5.76 8.38 -3.95
CA LEU A 206 5.79 7.66 -5.23
C LEU A 206 7.21 7.26 -5.69
N LYS A 207 8.24 8.04 -5.32
CA LYS A 207 9.65 7.69 -5.62
C LYS A 207 10.14 6.55 -4.71
N GLU A 208 9.72 6.53 -3.45
CA GLU A 208 9.97 5.42 -2.53
C GLU A 208 9.22 4.15 -2.93
N GLU A 209 7.93 4.27 -3.24
CA GLU A 209 7.05 3.18 -3.65
C GLU A 209 7.65 2.37 -4.81
N ALA A 210 8.35 3.03 -5.74
CA ALA A 210 9.03 2.37 -6.85
C ALA A 210 10.04 1.30 -6.37
N PHE A 211 10.70 1.50 -5.23
CA PHE A 211 11.57 0.50 -4.62
C PHE A 211 10.77 -0.65 -4.00
N HIS A 212 9.61 -0.39 -3.41
CA HIS A 212 8.77 -1.40 -2.76
C HIS A 212 8.24 -2.38 -3.81
N LEU A 213 7.61 -1.84 -4.86
CA LEU A 213 7.11 -2.60 -6.00
C LEU A 213 8.20 -3.36 -6.74
N GLY A 214 9.38 -2.73 -6.86
CA GLY A 214 10.56 -3.35 -7.46
C GLY A 214 11.07 -4.52 -6.63
N SER A 215 11.09 -4.39 -5.30
CA SER A 215 11.54 -5.43 -4.37
C SER A 215 10.60 -6.63 -4.36
N GLY A 216 9.28 -6.41 -4.37
CA GLY A 216 8.29 -7.48 -4.50
C GLY A 216 8.46 -8.26 -5.80
N ASN A 217 8.46 -7.58 -6.94
CA ASN A 217 8.59 -8.22 -8.25
C ASN A 217 9.95 -8.93 -8.44
N ASP A 218 11.06 -8.33 -7.98
CA ASP A 218 12.38 -8.95 -8.02
C ASP A 218 12.47 -10.19 -7.12
N GLY A 219 11.94 -10.11 -5.90
CA GLY A 219 11.87 -11.24 -4.98
C GLY A 219 11.08 -12.43 -5.54
N LEU A 220 9.90 -12.17 -6.11
CA LEU A 220 9.13 -13.21 -6.81
C LEU A 220 9.90 -13.82 -7.98
N GLY A 221 10.57 -13.00 -8.79
CA GLY A 221 11.42 -13.49 -9.87
C GLY A 221 12.55 -14.39 -9.37
N ARG A 222 13.20 -14.03 -8.25
CA ARG A 222 14.28 -14.81 -7.61
C ARG A 222 13.78 -16.14 -7.03
N ILE A 223 12.57 -16.18 -6.48
CA ILE A 223 11.93 -17.42 -6.00
C ILE A 223 11.66 -18.37 -7.18
N ILE A 224 11.06 -17.85 -8.25
CA ILE A 224 10.69 -18.64 -9.42
C ILE A 224 11.95 -19.21 -10.09
N LYS A 225 13.01 -18.39 -10.24
CA LYS A 225 14.29 -18.85 -10.82
C LYS A 225 14.99 -19.90 -9.97
N ALA A 226 14.96 -19.79 -8.64
CA ALA A 226 15.52 -20.81 -7.75
C ALA A 226 14.82 -22.17 -7.88
N GLY A 227 13.52 -22.18 -8.23
CA GLY A 227 12.78 -23.39 -8.59
C GLY A 227 12.53 -24.36 -7.42
N LYS A 228 12.76 -23.94 -6.18
CA LYS A 228 12.54 -24.76 -4.97
C LYS A 228 11.11 -24.69 -4.44
N VAL A 229 10.44 -23.55 -4.64
CA VAL A 229 9.01 -23.39 -4.35
C VAL A 229 8.23 -23.82 -5.59
N PRO A 230 7.40 -24.88 -5.54
CA PRO A 230 6.59 -25.29 -6.68
C PRO A 230 5.67 -24.16 -7.14
N THR A 231 5.56 -23.94 -8.45
CA THR A 231 4.76 -22.80 -8.97
C THR A 231 3.28 -22.92 -8.60
N ALA A 232 2.75 -24.14 -8.53
CA ALA A 232 1.39 -24.40 -8.06
C ALA A 232 1.17 -23.98 -6.59
N LEU A 233 2.18 -24.12 -5.74
CA LEU A 233 2.14 -23.67 -4.35
C LEU A 233 2.19 -22.13 -4.31
N LEU A 234 3.12 -21.52 -5.07
CA LEU A 234 3.26 -20.07 -5.15
C LEU A 234 1.97 -19.37 -5.67
N GLN A 235 1.27 -20.00 -6.62
CA GLN A 235 0.01 -19.48 -7.17
C GLN A 235 -1.04 -19.20 -6.09
N LYS A 236 -1.06 -19.95 -4.99
CA LYS A 236 -2.00 -19.72 -3.88
C LYS A 236 -1.81 -18.34 -3.24
N TRP A 237 -0.56 -17.88 -3.08
CA TRP A 237 -0.28 -16.53 -2.58
C TRP A 237 -0.63 -15.44 -3.60
N PHE A 238 -0.51 -15.72 -4.90
CA PHE A 238 -0.98 -14.80 -5.94
C PHE A 238 -2.50 -14.67 -5.86
N ASN A 239 -3.22 -15.79 -5.73
CA ASN A 239 -4.67 -15.79 -5.55
C ASN A 239 -5.10 -14.99 -4.32
N LYS A 240 -4.43 -15.19 -3.17
CA LYS A 240 -4.67 -14.43 -1.93
C LYS A 240 -4.43 -12.93 -2.14
N TRP A 241 -3.21 -12.53 -2.46
CA TRP A 241 -2.83 -11.11 -2.39
C TRP A 241 -3.38 -10.28 -3.55
N ILE A 242 -3.59 -10.87 -4.73
CA ILE A 242 -4.24 -10.14 -5.83
C ILE A 242 -5.71 -9.88 -5.50
N SER A 243 -6.45 -10.87 -4.99
CA SER A 243 -7.86 -10.67 -4.61
C SER A 243 -8.02 -9.69 -3.45
N VAL A 244 -7.15 -9.77 -2.44
CA VAL A 244 -7.09 -8.83 -1.31
C VAL A 244 -6.80 -7.39 -1.78
N ALA A 245 -5.81 -7.20 -2.65
CA ALA A 245 -5.50 -5.87 -3.20
C ALA A 245 -6.64 -5.30 -4.07
N THR A 246 -7.37 -6.17 -4.79
CA THR A 246 -8.49 -5.77 -5.65
C THR A 246 -9.62 -5.09 -4.87
N ASP A 247 -9.81 -5.46 -3.60
CA ASP A 247 -10.82 -4.86 -2.72
C ASP A 247 -10.45 -3.45 -2.22
N LEU A 248 -9.18 -3.07 -2.21
CA LEU A 248 -8.73 -1.75 -1.75
C LEU A 248 -9.29 -0.58 -2.56
N PHE A 249 -9.65 -0.83 -3.82
CA PHE A 249 -10.31 0.16 -4.69
C PHE A 249 -11.76 0.48 -4.27
N GLY A 250 -12.37 -0.26 -3.34
CA GLY A 250 -13.69 0.04 -2.78
C GLY A 250 -14.87 -0.46 -3.63
N LYS A 251 -16.07 0.11 -3.45
CA LYS A 251 -17.25 -0.30 -4.25
C LYS A 251 -17.10 0.16 -5.70
N ASP A 252 -17.60 -0.63 -6.66
CA ASP A 252 -17.52 -0.34 -8.10
C ASP A 252 -18.15 1.02 -8.44
N GLU A 253 -19.41 1.20 -8.05
CA GLU A 253 -20.11 2.49 -8.10
C GLU A 253 -20.02 3.20 -6.74
N SER A 254 -19.54 4.45 -6.72
CA SER A 254 -19.33 5.21 -5.48
C SER A 254 -19.59 6.70 -5.64
N SER A 255 -20.63 7.21 -4.96
CA SER A 255 -20.86 8.65 -4.84
C SER A 255 -19.73 9.36 -4.07
N THR A 256 -19.05 8.67 -3.14
CA THR A 256 -17.90 9.25 -2.45
C THR A 256 -16.73 9.49 -3.41
N ALA A 257 -16.46 8.53 -4.31
CA ALA A 257 -15.42 8.69 -5.33
C ALA A 257 -15.80 9.78 -6.35
N GLU A 258 -17.07 9.78 -6.80
CA GLU A 258 -17.63 10.81 -7.69
C GLU A 258 -17.41 12.22 -7.12
N TRP A 259 -17.80 12.45 -5.86
CA TRP A 259 -17.65 13.77 -5.24
C TRP A 259 -16.19 14.13 -4.96
N ALA A 260 -15.34 13.17 -4.57
CA ALA A 260 -13.90 13.41 -4.44
C ALA A 260 -13.28 13.87 -5.77
N TYR A 261 -13.74 13.34 -6.89
CA TYR A 261 -13.32 13.78 -8.22
C TYR A 261 -13.87 15.16 -8.57
N VAL A 262 -15.19 15.38 -8.41
CA VAL A 262 -15.86 16.66 -8.67
C VAL A 262 -15.19 17.81 -7.90
N TRP A 263 -14.81 17.55 -6.65
CA TRP A 263 -14.15 18.52 -5.77
C TRP A 263 -12.66 18.69 -6.02
N GLY A 264 -12.07 17.98 -7.00
CA GLY A 264 -10.64 18.06 -7.29
C GLY A 264 -9.76 17.43 -6.21
N LEU A 265 -10.27 16.50 -5.39
CA LEU A 265 -9.52 15.90 -4.28
C LEU A 265 -8.76 14.63 -4.67
N LYS A 266 -9.35 13.79 -5.53
CA LYS A 266 -8.75 12.54 -5.99
C LYS A 266 -9.15 12.25 -7.44
N SER A 267 -8.16 12.08 -8.32
CA SER A 267 -8.36 11.92 -9.77
C SER A 267 -8.55 10.46 -10.19
N ARG A 268 -8.65 10.21 -11.51
CA ARG A 268 -8.30 8.90 -12.09
C ARG A 268 -6.79 8.67 -12.00
N PHE A 269 -6.37 7.40 -12.03
CA PHE A 269 -4.95 7.04 -12.09
C PHE A 269 -4.28 7.59 -13.35
N ASP A 270 -4.98 7.52 -14.48
CA ASP A 270 -4.57 7.94 -15.83
C ASP A 270 -5.18 9.30 -16.24
N GLU A 271 -5.42 10.20 -15.27
CA GLU A 271 -6.12 11.46 -15.50
C GLU A 271 -5.48 12.33 -16.60
N ASP A 272 -4.16 12.44 -16.59
CA ASP A 272 -3.45 13.28 -17.55
C ASP A 272 -3.53 12.69 -18.98
N GLU A 273 -3.42 11.37 -19.11
CA GLU A 273 -3.60 10.65 -20.38
C GLU A 273 -5.02 10.84 -20.92
N GLN A 274 -6.03 10.62 -20.08
CA GLN A 274 -7.43 10.75 -20.49
C GLN A 274 -7.79 12.19 -20.86
N ARG A 275 -7.27 13.18 -20.13
CA ARG A 275 -7.46 14.60 -20.43
C ARG A 275 -6.81 14.99 -21.76
N LYS A 276 -5.58 14.54 -22.02
CA LYS A 276 -4.89 14.77 -23.31
C LYS A 276 -5.60 14.10 -24.48
N ALA A 277 -6.22 12.94 -24.25
CA ALA A 277 -7.03 12.24 -25.24
C ALA A 277 -8.43 12.86 -25.46
N GLY A 278 -8.85 13.81 -24.63
CA GLY A 278 -10.19 14.40 -24.69
C GLY A 278 -11.30 13.51 -24.09
N ASN A 279 -10.93 12.44 -23.38
CA ASN A 279 -11.85 11.47 -22.79
C ASN A 279 -12.37 11.96 -21.42
N MET A 280 -13.14 13.04 -21.45
CA MET A 280 -13.67 13.70 -20.25
C MET A 280 -15.16 13.42 -20.00
N ASP A 281 -15.84 12.79 -20.96
CA ASP A 281 -17.20 12.26 -20.80
C ASP A 281 -17.13 10.80 -20.34
N PHE A 282 -17.17 10.60 -19.03
CA PHE A 282 -17.12 9.28 -18.41
C PHE A 282 -18.02 9.23 -17.17
N ASN A 283 -18.44 8.02 -16.77
CA ASN A 283 -19.26 7.84 -15.59
C ASN A 283 -18.41 7.99 -14.31
N ARG A 284 -18.54 9.15 -13.64
CA ARG A 284 -17.80 9.47 -12.41
C ARG A 284 -18.13 8.54 -11.24
N LYS A 285 -19.24 7.79 -11.27
CA LYS A 285 -19.55 6.79 -10.24
C LYS A 285 -18.66 5.57 -10.33
N GLU A 286 -18.17 5.23 -11.53
CA GLU A 286 -17.37 4.03 -11.82
C GLU A 286 -15.85 4.28 -11.68
N LEU A 287 -15.43 5.39 -11.06
CA LEU A 287 -14.00 5.72 -10.88
C LEU A 287 -13.23 4.60 -10.17
N ASN A 288 -13.82 4.00 -9.14
CA ASN A 288 -13.19 2.91 -8.41
C ASN A 288 -13.02 1.66 -9.29
N HIS A 289 -14.04 1.33 -10.08
CA HIS A 289 -14.00 0.23 -11.04
C HIS A 289 -12.94 0.47 -12.13
N HIS A 290 -12.92 1.66 -12.74
CA HIS A 290 -11.92 2.07 -13.74
C HIS A 290 -10.48 1.88 -13.23
N ASN A 291 -10.18 2.39 -12.04
CA ASN A 291 -8.82 2.27 -11.48
C ASN A 291 -8.46 0.82 -11.12
N ARG A 292 -9.43 0.01 -10.68
CA ARG A 292 -9.23 -1.42 -10.44
C ARG A 292 -8.91 -2.18 -11.74
N ASP A 293 -9.58 -1.85 -12.84
CA ASP A 293 -9.33 -2.50 -14.13
C ASP A 293 -7.92 -2.18 -14.64
N LEU A 294 -7.46 -0.93 -14.48
CA LEU A 294 -6.07 -0.55 -14.77
C LEU A 294 -5.07 -1.33 -13.91
N TYR A 295 -5.33 -1.45 -12.61
CA TYR A 295 -4.54 -2.27 -11.69
C TYR A 295 -4.49 -3.73 -12.14
N HIS A 296 -5.64 -4.32 -12.46
CA HIS A 296 -5.74 -5.71 -12.91
C HIS A 296 -4.96 -5.94 -14.21
N ALA A 297 -5.03 -5.01 -15.16
CA ALA A 297 -4.24 -5.07 -16.39
C ALA A 297 -2.73 -5.00 -16.10
N GLU A 298 -2.28 -4.08 -15.24
CA GLU A 298 -0.87 -3.99 -14.86
C GLU A 298 -0.36 -5.27 -14.16
N VAL A 299 -1.16 -5.83 -13.26
CA VAL A 299 -0.83 -7.09 -12.57
C VAL A 299 -0.79 -8.26 -13.56
N THR A 300 -1.68 -8.31 -14.53
CA THR A 300 -1.67 -9.32 -15.60
C THR A 300 -0.36 -9.28 -16.40
N ASP A 301 0.10 -8.08 -16.78
CA ASP A 301 1.37 -7.90 -17.48
C ASP A 301 2.59 -8.26 -16.61
N LEU A 302 2.52 -8.02 -15.29
CA LEU A 302 3.57 -8.42 -14.35
C LEU A 302 3.66 -9.94 -14.23
N VAL A 303 2.54 -10.63 -14.01
CA VAL A 303 2.50 -12.09 -13.92
C VAL A 303 2.98 -12.72 -15.23
N SER A 304 2.57 -12.18 -16.38
CA SER A 304 3.07 -12.59 -17.70
C SER A 304 4.59 -12.45 -17.85
N ARG A 305 5.21 -11.42 -17.26
CA ARG A 305 6.66 -11.28 -17.24
C ARG A 305 7.34 -12.26 -16.29
N LEU A 306 6.77 -12.53 -15.12
CA LEU A 306 7.29 -13.51 -14.16
C LEU A 306 7.27 -14.93 -14.73
N ASN A 307 6.28 -15.24 -15.56
CA ASN A 307 6.16 -16.49 -16.30
C ASN A 307 7.36 -16.82 -17.20
N LYS A 308 8.15 -15.82 -17.61
CA LYS A 308 9.41 -16.04 -18.35
C LYS A 308 10.50 -16.76 -17.54
N PHE A 309 10.36 -16.77 -16.21
CA PHE A 309 11.29 -17.45 -15.31
C PHE A 309 10.80 -18.84 -14.87
N VAL A 310 9.55 -19.20 -15.16
CA VAL A 310 8.97 -20.48 -14.75
C VAL A 310 9.69 -21.62 -15.49
N HIS A 311 10.18 -22.58 -14.71
CA HIS A 311 10.90 -23.75 -15.23
C HIS A 311 10.01 -24.65 -16.08
N GLU A 312 10.62 -25.36 -17.03
CA GLU A 312 9.94 -26.35 -17.86
C GLU A 312 9.26 -27.42 -16.99
N GLY A 313 8.01 -27.77 -17.34
CA GLY A 313 7.22 -28.75 -16.59
C GLY A 313 6.46 -28.20 -15.38
N GLN A 314 6.70 -26.95 -14.95
CA GLN A 314 5.87 -26.28 -13.96
C GLN A 314 4.67 -25.57 -14.62
N PRO A 315 3.50 -25.49 -13.96
CA PRO A 315 2.38 -24.71 -14.46
C PRO A 315 2.74 -23.22 -14.48
N GLN A 316 2.19 -22.49 -15.45
CA GLN A 316 2.32 -21.03 -15.52
C GLN A 316 1.48 -20.37 -14.41
N LEU A 317 1.98 -19.25 -13.90
CA LEU A 317 1.23 -18.39 -12.98
C LEU A 317 0.13 -17.64 -13.74
N TYR A 318 -0.96 -17.33 -13.05
CA TYR A 318 -2.08 -16.56 -13.58
C TYR A 318 -2.61 -15.54 -12.57
N VAL A 319 -3.37 -14.58 -13.07
CA VAL A 319 -4.17 -13.64 -12.26
C VAL A 319 -5.56 -14.24 -12.10
N PRO A 320 -6.09 -14.41 -10.87
CA PRO A 320 -7.44 -14.93 -10.68
C PRO A 320 -8.48 -13.97 -11.31
N ASP A 321 -9.62 -14.50 -11.74
CA ASP A 321 -10.74 -13.68 -12.20
C ASP A 321 -11.09 -12.61 -11.15
N ILE A 322 -11.39 -11.39 -11.59
CA ILE A 322 -11.66 -10.22 -10.73
C ILE A 322 -12.83 -10.42 -9.74
N LYS A 323 -13.67 -11.43 -9.96
CA LYS A 323 -14.78 -11.83 -9.08
C LYS A 323 -14.36 -12.76 -7.94
N PHE A 324 -13.21 -13.42 -8.06
CA PHE A 324 -12.71 -14.39 -7.08
C PHE A 324 -12.42 -13.70 -5.74
N HIS A 325 -12.90 -14.31 -4.66
CA HIS A 325 -12.52 -13.96 -3.28
C HIS A 325 -12.64 -12.46 -2.95
N ARG A 326 -13.81 -11.90 -3.24
CA ARG A 326 -14.14 -10.48 -3.02
C ARG A 326 -14.97 -10.29 -1.76
N ALA A 327 -14.59 -9.34 -0.91
CA ALA A 327 -15.35 -8.86 0.24
C ALA A 327 -16.04 -7.51 -0.04
N ILE A 328 -15.64 -6.79 -1.11
CA ILE A 328 -16.16 -5.46 -1.44
C ILE A 328 -16.68 -5.42 -2.89
N GLY A 329 -17.75 -4.66 -3.11
CA GLY A 329 -18.30 -4.38 -4.44
C GLY A 329 -19.37 -5.38 -4.89
N ARG A 330 -19.67 -5.38 -6.19
CA ARG A 330 -20.80 -6.11 -6.79
C ARG A 330 -20.70 -7.63 -6.68
N TRP A 331 -19.50 -8.17 -6.44
CA TRP A 331 -19.24 -9.61 -6.25
C TRP A 331 -18.93 -9.99 -4.80
N ALA A 332 -19.12 -9.05 -3.86
CA ALA A 332 -18.83 -9.29 -2.45
C ALA A 332 -19.54 -10.54 -1.92
N ASN A 333 -18.77 -11.44 -1.32
CA ASN A 333 -19.21 -12.70 -0.72
C ASN A 333 -19.91 -13.67 -1.70
N GLN A 334 -19.73 -13.50 -3.02
CA GLN A 334 -20.25 -14.43 -4.01
C GLN A 334 -19.23 -15.55 -4.29
N PRO A 335 -19.69 -16.80 -4.47
CA PRO A 335 -18.83 -17.99 -4.58
C PRO A 335 -18.23 -18.17 -5.98
N TYR A 336 -17.46 -17.19 -6.46
CA TYR A 336 -16.77 -17.32 -7.74
C TYR A 336 -15.44 -18.07 -7.60
N SER A 337 -15.13 -18.97 -8.53
CA SER A 337 -13.84 -19.66 -8.64
C SER A 337 -12.72 -18.69 -9.09
N VAL A 338 -11.48 -19.18 -9.10
CA VAL A 338 -10.31 -18.42 -9.62
C VAL A 338 -10.38 -18.20 -11.13
N THR A 339 -11.22 -18.95 -11.84
CA THR A 339 -11.47 -18.86 -13.29
C THR A 339 -12.80 -18.16 -13.62
N GLY A 340 -13.54 -17.72 -12.60
CA GLY A 340 -14.73 -16.88 -12.77
C GLY A 340 -16.06 -17.62 -12.89
N GLU A 341 -16.08 -18.94 -12.67
CA GLU A 341 -17.34 -19.71 -12.58
C GLU A 341 -18.01 -19.50 -11.23
N LEU A 342 -19.34 -19.39 -11.23
CA LEU A 342 -20.13 -19.36 -10.00
C LEU A 342 -20.29 -20.79 -9.47
N LEU A 343 -19.76 -21.04 -8.27
CA LEU A 343 -19.80 -22.32 -7.58
C LEU A 343 -20.95 -22.35 -6.57
N ASN A 344 -21.35 -23.55 -6.12
CA ASN A 344 -22.19 -23.63 -4.92
C ASN A 344 -21.36 -23.46 -3.63
N GLU A 345 -22.01 -23.32 -2.46
CA GLU A 345 -21.30 -23.06 -1.20
C GLU A 345 -20.30 -24.15 -0.78
N GLU A 346 -20.62 -25.42 -1.03
CA GLU A 346 -19.75 -26.55 -0.67
C GLU A 346 -18.54 -26.61 -1.60
N GLU A 347 -18.78 -26.47 -2.91
CA GLU A 347 -17.73 -26.38 -3.93
C GLU A 347 -16.80 -25.20 -3.65
N TYR A 348 -17.35 -24.04 -3.29
CA TYR A 348 -16.56 -22.84 -3.02
C TYR A 348 -15.68 -22.99 -1.78
N LYS A 349 -16.19 -23.57 -0.69
CA LYS A 349 -15.37 -23.85 0.50
C LYS A 349 -14.19 -24.75 0.19
N LYS A 350 -14.42 -25.81 -0.58
CA LYS A 350 -13.36 -26.71 -1.05
C LYS A 350 -12.39 -25.96 -1.97
N HIS A 351 -12.91 -25.15 -2.90
CA HIS A 351 -12.11 -24.36 -3.83
C HIS A 351 -11.21 -23.35 -3.10
N LEU A 352 -11.69 -22.71 -2.04
CA LEU A 352 -10.87 -21.82 -1.21
C LEU A 352 -9.73 -22.55 -0.50
N ASP A 353 -9.98 -23.74 0.08
CA ASP A 353 -8.92 -24.56 0.70
C ASP A 353 -7.87 -25.04 -0.31
N GLU A 354 -8.28 -25.30 -1.55
CA GLU A 354 -7.39 -25.71 -2.63
C GLU A 354 -6.60 -24.53 -3.22
N MET A 355 -7.17 -23.33 -3.29
CA MET A 355 -6.63 -22.20 -4.06
C MET A 355 -6.03 -21.07 -3.23
N LEU A 356 -6.24 -21.04 -1.92
CA LEU A 356 -5.61 -20.10 -0.99
C LEU A 356 -4.65 -20.83 -0.05
N PRO A 357 -3.63 -20.13 0.50
CA PRO A 357 -2.70 -20.76 1.44
C PRO A 357 -3.43 -21.25 2.70
N ASN A 358 -3.21 -22.50 3.07
CA ASN A 358 -3.72 -23.10 4.31
C ASN A 358 -2.56 -23.57 5.22
N GLU A 359 -2.90 -24.15 6.38
CA GLU A 359 -1.90 -24.61 7.37
C GLU A 359 -0.89 -25.62 6.81
N LYS A 360 -1.31 -26.50 5.87
CA LYS A 360 -0.41 -27.48 5.24
C LYS A 360 0.55 -26.80 4.26
N ASP A 361 0.06 -25.82 3.51
CA ASP A 361 0.89 -25.02 2.61
C ASP A 361 1.92 -24.22 3.41
N LEU A 362 1.52 -23.60 4.53
CA LEU A 362 2.41 -22.87 5.43
C LEU A 362 3.50 -23.79 6.02
N ALA A 363 3.14 -24.99 6.46
CA ALA A 363 4.11 -25.98 6.94
C ALA A 363 5.10 -26.41 5.83
N THR A 364 4.61 -26.55 4.59
CA THR A 364 5.44 -26.88 3.43
C THR A 364 6.44 -25.77 3.12
N VAL A 365 5.98 -24.51 3.10
CA VAL A 365 6.84 -23.33 2.90
C VAL A 365 7.88 -23.21 4.02
N ALA A 366 7.47 -23.41 5.27
CA ALA A 366 8.40 -23.38 6.41
C ALA A 366 9.49 -24.46 6.31
N ASP A 367 9.19 -25.64 5.75
CA ASP A 367 10.19 -26.68 5.49
C ASP A 367 11.14 -26.28 4.36
N ILE A 368 10.61 -25.74 3.25
CA ILE A 368 11.41 -25.22 2.13
C ILE A 368 12.38 -24.14 2.60
N PHE A 369 11.94 -23.25 3.49
CA PHE A 369 12.73 -22.12 3.99
C PHE A 369 13.96 -22.52 4.82
N LYS A 370 14.05 -23.78 5.28
CA LYS A 370 15.24 -24.29 5.97
C LYS A 370 16.48 -24.32 5.08
N ASP A 371 16.30 -24.42 3.76
CA ASP A 371 17.36 -24.31 2.77
C ASP A 371 17.33 -22.91 2.14
N PRO A 372 18.26 -21.99 2.48
CA PRO A 372 18.24 -20.61 2.01
C PRO A 372 18.30 -20.48 0.48
N SER A 373 18.69 -21.55 -0.25
CA SER A 373 18.65 -21.59 -1.71
C SER A 373 17.23 -21.60 -2.30
N TRP A 374 16.18 -21.55 -1.47
CA TRP A 374 14.80 -21.41 -1.92
C TRP A 374 14.51 -20.13 -2.70
N ILE A 375 15.35 -19.11 -2.54
CA ILE A 375 15.37 -17.85 -3.27
C ILE A 375 16.78 -17.56 -3.76
N GLU A 376 16.97 -17.12 -5.01
CA GLU A 376 18.31 -16.72 -5.49
C GLU A 376 18.87 -15.58 -4.63
N GLU A 377 20.13 -15.68 -4.21
CA GLU A 377 20.79 -14.60 -3.47
C GLU A 377 20.98 -13.37 -4.36
N LYS A 378 20.78 -12.19 -3.79
CA LYS A 378 21.10 -10.91 -4.42
C LYS A 378 22.12 -10.18 -3.58
N LYS A 379 23.14 -9.62 -4.24
CA LYS A 379 24.16 -8.85 -3.54
C LYS A 379 23.59 -7.54 -2.99
N ILE A 380 23.82 -7.26 -1.71
CA ILE A 380 23.52 -5.95 -1.12
C ILE A 380 24.33 -4.83 -1.80
N PRO A 381 23.74 -3.64 -2.04
CA PRO A 381 24.50 -2.50 -2.56
C PRO A 381 25.68 -2.14 -1.64
N ASN A 382 26.79 -1.63 -2.22
CA ASN A 382 27.98 -1.25 -1.43
C ASN A 382 27.70 -0.11 -0.42
N ASP A 383 26.80 0.83 -0.76
CA ASP A 383 26.27 1.87 0.14
C ASP A 383 24.73 1.83 0.08
N PRO A 384 24.09 0.96 0.89
CA PRO A 384 22.64 0.72 0.81
C PRO A 384 21.80 1.97 1.13
N TRP A 385 22.38 2.93 1.85
CA TRP A 385 21.69 4.13 2.31
C TRP A 385 22.09 5.40 1.54
N ALA A 386 22.93 5.28 0.51
CA ALA A 386 23.39 6.39 -0.33
C ALA A 386 22.23 7.22 -0.93
N TYR A 387 21.13 6.57 -1.28
CA TYR A 387 19.98 7.21 -1.92
C TYR A 387 19.39 8.34 -1.05
N GLN A 388 19.46 8.21 0.28
CA GLN A 388 18.96 9.22 1.20
C GLN A 388 19.70 10.56 1.07
N LYS A 389 20.97 10.57 0.61
CA LYS A 389 21.73 11.82 0.37
C LYS A 389 21.12 12.61 -0.80
N ALA A 390 20.68 11.91 -1.85
CA ALA A 390 19.97 12.53 -2.97
C ALA A 390 18.60 13.06 -2.53
N THR A 391 17.89 12.29 -1.69
CA THR A 391 16.63 12.72 -1.09
C THR A 391 16.78 14.00 -0.24
N HIS A 392 17.84 14.09 0.59
CA HIS A 392 18.15 15.28 1.39
C HIS A 392 18.57 16.52 0.59
N ALA A 393 19.26 16.33 -0.54
CA ALA A 393 19.70 17.46 -1.36
C ALA A 393 18.52 18.19 -2.02
N GLY A 394 17.41 17.47 -2.27
CA GLY A 394 16.15 18.07 -2.72
C GLY A 394 15.52 18.96 -1.64
N THR A 395 15.46 18.50 -0.39
CA THR A 395 14.76 19.21 0.70
C THR A 395 15.49 20.44 1.25
N LYS A 396 16.82 20.54 1.10
CA LYS A 396 17.57 21.73 1.54
C LYS A 396 17.40 22.96 0.64
N ASN A 397 16.90 22.78 -0.58
CA ASN A 397 16.60 23.90 -1.48
C ASN A 397 15.19 24.49 -1.27
N SER A 398 14.44 23.99 -0.28
CA SER A 398 13.05 24.37 0.00
C SER A 398 12.76 24.81 1.44
N ALA A 399 13.80 25.06 2.25
CA ALA A 399 13.68 25.72 3.55
C ALA A 399 13.82 27.24 3.44
#